data_AF-A0A0D6L5Z9-F1
#
_entry.id   AF-A0A0D6L5Z9-F1
#
_cell.length_a   1.000
_cell.length_b   1.000
_cell.length_c   1.000
_cell.angle_alpha   90.00
_cell.angle_beta   90.00
_cell.angle_gamma   90.00
#
_symmetry.space_group_name_H-M   'P 1'
#
loop_
_entity.id
_entity.type
_entity.pdbx_description
1 polymer ?
#
loop_
_entity_poly.entity_id
_entity_poly.type
_entity_poly.pdbx_seq_one_letter_code
_entity_poly.pdbx_strand_id
1 'polypeptide(L)'
;MSCLKCSRVYPVTLASDAATAAISGWNPPRSIVVCEGGTAELVCPRGMVISIALANYGRYSARVCYENDDLDDVVPMTQCHNPRTMPTLRKRSVYPLF
;
A
#
# COMPACT_ATOMS: atom_id res chain seq x y z
N MET A 1 -17.85 -15.96 1.35
CA MET A 1 -17.88 -14.58 1.86
C MET A 1 -16.60 -13.88 1.42
N SER A 2 -16.66 -12.99 0.42
CA SER A 2 -15.46 -12.36 -0.14
C SER A 2 -14.93 -11.25 0.77
N CYS A 3 -13.79 -11.54 1.38
CA CYS A 3 -13.06 -10.72 2.35
C CYS A 3 -12.15 -9.66 1.70
N LEU A 4 -11.92 -9.76 0.39
CA LEU A 4 -11.03 -8.89 -0.38
C LEU A 4 -11.83 -7.68 -0.85
N LYS A 5 -11.35 -6.45 -0.60
CA LYS A 5 -11.90 -5.25 -1.25
C LYS A 5 -10.90 -4.10 -1.39
N CYS A 6 -9.79 -4.07 -0.66
CA CYS A 6 -8.72 -3.11 -0.90
C CYS A 6 -7.33 -3.56 -0.42
N SER A 7 -6.29 -3.14 -1.14
CA SER A 7 -4.91 -3.06 -0.68
C SER A 7 -4.66 -1.66 -0.11
N ARG A 8 -4.33 -1.54 1.17
CA ARG A 8 -3.72 -0.33 1.72
C ARG A 8 -2.23 -0.57 1.92
N VAL A 9 -1.39 0.30 1.39
CA VAL A 9 0.07 0.19 1.42
C VAL A 9 0.66 1.50 1.95
N TYR A 10 1.63 1.39 2.85
CA TYR A 10 2.40 2.50 3.41
C TYR A 10 3.86 2.39 2.94
N PRO A 11 4.17 2.85 1.72
CA PRO A 11 5.54 2.94 1.23
C PRO A 11 6.31 4.03 1.97
N VAL A 12 7.59 3.76 2.18
CA VAL A 12 8.62 4.69 2.66
C VAL A 12 9.75 4.65 1.65
N THR A 13 10.23 5.81 1.22
CA THR A 13 11.41 5.92 0.38
C THR A 13 12.65 5.98 1.25
N LEU A 14 13.58 5.05 1.03
CA LEU A 14 14.89 5.07 1.68
C LEU A 14 15.95 5.37 0.62
N ALA A 15 16.94 6.19 0.96
CA ALA A 15 18.10 6.39 0.10
C ALA A 15 18.84 5.06 -0.09
N SER A 16 19.26 4.77 -1.33
CA SER A 16 20.05 3.57 -1.64
C SER A 16 21.52 3.72 -1.27
N ASP A 17 22.00 4.95 -1.08
CA ASP A 17 23.36 5.29 -0.70
C ASP A 17 23.41 6.46 0.31
N ALA A 18 24.56 6.61 0.98
CA ALA A 18 24.78 7.64 1.98
C ALA A 18 24.75 9.07 1.40
N ALA A 19 25.08 9.24 0.11
CA ALA A 19 25.08 10.54 -0.55
C ALA A 19 23.64 11.07 -0.75
N THR A 20 22.70 10.20 -1.08
CA THR A 20 21.28 10.52 -1.25
C THR A 20 20.56 10.64 0.10
N ALA A 21 21.04 9.95 1.14
CA ALA A 21 20.50 10.03 2.50
C ALA A 21 20.62 11.43 3.12
N ALA A 22 21.63 12.21 2.71
CA ALA A 22 21.81 13.59 3.15
C ALA A 22 20.75 14.56 2.59
N ILE A 23 20.01 14.15 1.55
CA ILE A 23 18.96 14.95 0.88
C ILE A 23 17.55 14.53 1.37
N SER A 24 17.40 13.34 1.96
CA SER A 24 16.11 12.68 2.21
C SER A 24 15.40 13.07 3.52
N GLY A 25 15.58 14.31 3.96
CA GLY A 25 15.12 14.75 5.29
C GLY A 25 13.62 14.60 5.54
N TRP A 26 12.74 14.80 4.56
CA TRP A 26 11.30 14.92 4.82
C TRP A 26 10.47 14.43 3.63
N ASN A 27 10.08 13.16 3.62
CA ASN A 27 8.90 12.73 2.87
C ASN A 27 8.02 11.88 3.80
N PRO A 28 6.89 12.42 4.30
CA PRO A 28 5.98 11.63 5.13
C PRO A 28 5.48 10.43 4.32
N PRO A 29 5.27 9.25 4.96
CA PRO A 29 4.79 8.06 4.27
C PRO A 29 3.41 8.35 3.66
N ARG A 30 3.36 8.44 2.32
CA ARG A 30 2.10 8.57 1.60
C ARG A 30 1.41 7.21 1.60
N SER A 31 0.21 7.12 2.17
CA SER A 31 -0.58 5.88 2.09
C SER A 31 -1.26 5.77 0.73
N ILE A 32 -1.19 4.60 0.11
CA ILE A 32 -1.89 4.30 -1.14
C ILE A 32 -2.98 3.28 -0.85
N VAL A 33 -4.15 3.51 -1.44
CA VAL A 33 -5.29 2.59 -1.39
C VAL A 33 -5.62 2.18 -2.81
N VAL A 34 -5.66 0.88 -3.06
CA VAL A 34 -6.06 0.31 -4.34
C VAL A 34 -7.16 -0.70 -4.10
N CYS A 35 -8.26 -0.54 -4.82
CA CYS A 35 -9.40 -1.45 -4.73
C CYS A 35 -9.11 -2.77 -5.45
N GLU A 36 -9.86 -3.82 -5.13
CA GLU A 36 -9.72 -5.11 -5.82
C GLU A 36 -9.87 -4.94 -7.34
N GLY A 37 -9.00 -5.58 -8.12
CA GLY A 37 -8.89 -5.40 -9.58
C GLY A 37 -8.04 -4.20 -10.02
N GLY A 38 -7.77 -3.25 -9.13
CA GLY A 38 -6.87 -2.12 -9.40
C GLY A 38 -5.38 -2.50 -9.31
N THR A 39 -4.53 -1.67 -9.91
CA THR A 39 -3.06 -1.81 -9.86
C THR A 39 -2.45 -0.61 -9.14
N ALA A 40 -1.51 -0.87 -8.22
CA ALA A 40 -0.71 0.16 -7.56
C ALA A 40 0.68 0.23 -8.21
N GLU A 41 1.08 1.40 -8.68
CA GLU A 41 2.45 1.66 -9.10
C GLU A 41 3.17 2.46 -8.00
N LEU A 42 4.29 1.92 -7.52
CA LEU A 42 5.14 2.59 -6.54
C LEU A 42 6.43 2.99 -7.24
N VAL A 43 6.69 4.30 -7.28
CA VAL A 43 7.88 4.85 -7.93
C VAL A 43 8.66 5.69 -6.92
N CYS A 44 9.97 5.55 -6.91
CA CYS A 44 10.88 6.43 -6.20
C CYS A 44 11.91 7.02 -7.17
N PRO A 45 12.49 8.19 -6.86
CA PRO A 45 13.60 8.75 -7.64
C PRO A 45 14.78 7.77 -7.76
N ARG A 46 15.64 7.98 -8.76
CA ARG A 46 16.91 7.27 -8.86
C ARG A 46 17.74 7.49 -7.59
N GLY A 47 18.48 6.46 -7.16
CA GLY A 47 19.23 6.50 -5.90
C GLY A 47 18.37 6.30 -4.65
N MET A 48 17.10 5.89 -4.82
CA MET A 48 16.21 5.53 -3.72
C MET A 48 15.59 4.15 -3.96
N VAL A 49 15.16 3.52 -2.87
CA VAL A 49 14.43 2.25 -2.87
C VAL A 49 13.13 2.40 -2.11
N ILE A 50 12.14 1.58 -2.51
CA ILE A 50 10.86 1.50 -1.81
C ILE A 50 10.96 0.45 -0.70
N SER A 51 10.72 0.88 0.52
CA SER A 51 10.52 0.01 1.67
C SER A 51 9.05 0.07 2.10
N ILE A 52 8.41 -1.08 2.30
CA ILE A 52 7.02 -1.14 2.76
C ILE A 52 7.01 -1.25 4.28
N ALA A 53 6.55 -0.18 4.95
CA ALA A 53 6.45 -0.11 6.40
C ALA A 53 5.26 -0.92 6.93
N LEU A 54 4.11 -0.80 6.25
CA LEU A 54 2.88 -1.51 6.58
C LEU A 54 2.07 -1.74 5.29
N ALA A 55 1.38 -2.88 5.21
CA ALA A 55 0.43 -3.12 4.15
C ALA A 55 -0.60 -4.17 4.54
N ASN A 56 -1.82 -4.02 4.01
CA ASN A 56 -2.87 -5.02 4.12
C ASN A 56 -3.69 -5.11 2.84
N TYR A 57 -3.90 -6.34 2.36
CA TYR A 57 -4.93 -6.67 1.40
C TYR A 57 -6.12 -7.29 2.15
N GLY A 58 -7.25 -6.58 2.18
CA GLY A 58 -8.44 -6.98 2.93
C GLY A 58 -9.47 -5.87 2.99
N ARG A 59 -10.05 -5.65 4.18
CA ARG A 59 -11.01 -4.57 4.44
C ARG A 59 -10.81 -4.08 5.88
N TYR A 60 -10.79 -2.75 6.05
CA TYR A 60 -10.76 -2.05 7.36
C TYR A 60 -11.61 -0.78 7.34
N SER A 61 -12.37 -0.56 6.27
CA SER A 61 -13.33 0.55 6.18
C SER A 61 -14.52 0.09 5.37
N ALA A 62 -15.73 0.42 5.86
CA ALA A 62 -16.97 0.21 5.13
C ALA A 62 -17.14 1.19 3.97
N ARG A 63 -16.37 2.29 3.94
CA ARG A 63 -16.49 3.36 2.92
C ARG A 63 -15.45 3.27 1.81
N VAL A 64 -14.27 2.74 2.11
CA VAL A 64 -13.18 2.66 1.14
C VAL A 64 -13.51 1.59 0.09
N CYS A 65 -13.32 1.94 -1.18
CA CYS A 65 -13.59 1.09 -2.35
C CYS A 65 -15.08 0.71 -2.50
N TYR A 66 -15.95 1.67 -2.20
CA TYR A 66 -17.37 1.62 -2.55
C TYR A 66 -17.69 2.80 -3.46
N GLU A 67 -18.34 2.52 -4.59
CA GLU A 67 -18.70 3.52 -5.60
C GLU A 67 -20.06 4.17 -5.34
N ASN A 68 -20.90 3.55 -4.50
CA ASN A 68 -22.25 4.04 -4.21
C ASN A 68 -22.30 4.70 -2.83
N ASP A 69 -22.77 5.96 -2.79
CA ASP A 69 -23.07 6.69 -1.55
C ASP A 69 -24.32 6.13 -0.83
N ASP A 70 -25.12 5.32 -1.53
CA ASP A 70 -26.30 4.62 -1.00
C ASP A 70 -25.87 3.38 -0.19
N LEU A 71 -25.24 3.63 0.96
CA LEU A 71 -24.91 2.61 1.96
C LEU A 71 -26.17 2.22 2.77
N ASP A 72 -27.26 1.81 2.09
CA ASP A 72 -28.44 1.24 2.76
C ASP A 72 -28.13 -0.16 3.32
N ASP A 73 -27.22 -0.89 2.67
CA ASP A 73 -26.58 -2.05 3.25
C ASP A 73 -25.36 -1.60 4.05
N VAL A 74 -25.48 -1.59 5.37
CA VAL A 74 -24.36 -1.43 6.30
C VAL A 74 -23.35 -2.52 6.00
N VAL A 75 -22.38 -2.25 5.11
CA VAL A 75 -21.28 -3.17 4.86
C VAL A 75 -20.54 -3.26 6.19
N PRO A 76 -20.57 -4.42 6.87
CA PRO A 76 -19.95 -4.48 8.18
C PRO A 76 -18.47 -4.20 8.03
N MET A 77 -17.98 -3.36 8.94
CA MET A 77 -16.56 -3.17 9.15
C MET A 77 -15.95 -4.51 9.56
N THR A 78 -15.50 -5.29 8.59
CA THR A 78 -14.76 -6.52 8.87
C THR A 78 -13.31 -6.15 9.10
N GLN A 79 -12.69 -6.61 10.20
CA GLN A 79 -11.24 -6.49 10.40
C GLN A 79 -10.54 -7.58 9.57
N CYS A 80 -10.66 -7.49 8.25
CA CYS A 80 -10.11 -8.47 7.36
C CYS A 80 -8.66 -8.13 7.03
N HIS A 81 -7.77 -9.03 7.42
CA HIS A 81 -6.36 -8.92 7.14
C HIS A 81 -5.83 -10.14 6.40
N ASN A 82 -4.90 -9.92 5.49
CA ASN A 82 -4.15 -11.00 4.85
C ASN A 82 -2.68 -10.96 5.32
N PRO A 83 -2.25 -11.92 6.16
CA PRO A 83 -0.88 -11.94 6.68
C PRO A 83 0.16 -12.17 5.58
N ARG A 84 -0.23 -12.63 4.39
CA ARG A 84 0.67 -12.75 3.23
C ARG A 84 0.87 -11.46 2.44
N THR A 85 0.17 -10.37 2.77
CA THR A 85 0.31 -9.09 2.07
C THR A 85 1.74 -8.57 2.15
N MET A 86 2.25 -8.42 3.38
CA MET A 86 3.60 -7.90 3.64
C MET A 86 4.72 -8.73 2.97
N PRO A 87 4.81 -10.06 3.16
CA PRO A 87 5.87 -10.84 2.51
C PRO A 87 5.76 -10.82 0.98
N THR A 88 4.54 -10.75 0.43
CA THR A 88 4.35 -10.63 -1.03
C THR A 88 4.86 -9.28 -1.56
N LEU A 89 4.50 -8.18 -0.90
CA LEU A 89 4.90 -6.85 -1.35
C LEU A 89 6.40 -6.61 -1.18
N ARG A 90 7.00 -7.09 -0.08
CA ARG A 90 8.46 -6.98 0.12
C ARG A 90 9.26 -7.75 -0.93
N LYS A 91 8.77 -8.92 -1.38
CA LYS A 91 9.38 -9.64 -2.50
C LYS A 91 9.28 -8.83 -3.79
N ARG A 92 8.13 -8.21 -4.04
CA ARG A 92 7.88 -7.43 -5.28
C ARG A 92 8.57 -6.07 -5.32
N SER A 93 8.76 -5.40 -4.17
CA SER A 93 9.38 -4.07 -4.09
C SER A 93 10.90 -4.08 -4.25
N VAL A 94 11.52 -5.26 -4.21
CA VAL A 94 12.99 -5.45 -4.31
C VAL A 94 13.41 -5.83 -5.73
N TYR A 95 12.47 -6.17 -6.62
CA TYR A 95 12.81 -6.35 -8.03
C TYR A 95 12.95 -4.98 -8.69
N PRO A 96 14.15 -4.57 -9.11
CA PRO A 96 14.30 -3.40 -9.96
C PRO A 96 13.51 -3.65 -11.25
N LEU A 97 12.64 -2.70 -11.58
CA LEU A 97 12.11 -2.55 -12.94
C LEU A 97 13.30 -2.16 -13.81
N PHE A 98 13.96 -3.15 -14.41
CA PHE A 98 14.94 -2.99 -15.48
C PHE A 98 14.24 -3.20 -16.82
#